data_AF-U1YM05-F1
#
_entry.id   AF-U1YM05-F1
#
_cell.length_a   1.000
_cell.length_b   1.000
_cell.length_c   1.000
_cell.angle_alpha   90.00
_cell.angle_beta   90.00
_cell.angle_gamma   90.00
#
_symmetry.space_group_name_H-M   'P 1'
#
loop_
_entity.id
_entity.type
_entity.pdbx_description
1 polymer ?
#
loop_
_entity_poly.entity_id
_entity_poly.type
_entity_poly.pdbx_seq_one_letter_code
_entity_poly.pdbx_strand_id
1 'polypeptide(L)'
;FIVSNLLTEVQIIFVTFNNTIPEDERDLNLKEKMLEERDYIVYWALKGLRRLIENNFIFTSCNDSNEFKRQYVQEMNTAISFIESCCDVDWNNKSFRVHKRDLYNAYCKYCASNCLTSLNKTEFFNQIKSFSFEKKKFRYKGSIPLEGFIGISLKEVY
;
A
#
# COMPACT_ATOMS: atom_id res chain seq x y z
N PHE A 1 -14.98 7.89 -0.38
CA PHE A 1 -15.13 7.58 -1.82
C PHE A 1 -13.94 7.99 -2.70
N ILE A 2 -13.06 8.93 -2.29
CA ILE A 2 -11.91 9.33 -3.13
C ILE A 2 -10.63 8.51 -2.83
N VAL A 3 -10.47 8.01 -1.59
CA VAL A 3 -9.28 7.22 -1.20
C VAL A 3 -9.18 5.88 -1.92
N SER A 4 -10.30 5.30 -2.39
CA SER A 4 -10.31 4.01 -3.10
C SER A 4 -9.75 4.07 -4.52
N ASN A 5 -9.65 5.25 -5.13
CA ASN A 5 -9.25 5.40 -6.54
C ASN A 5 -7.78 5.82 -6.74
N LEU A 6 -6.99 5.97 -5.68
CA LEU A 6 -5.55 6.27 -5.76
C LEU A 6 -4.67 5.01 -5.76
N LEU A 7 -5.27 3.81 -5.68
CA LEU A 7 -4.57 2.52 -5.64
C LEU A 7 -4.47 1.80 -7.00
N THR A 8 -4.93 2.41 -8.08
CA THR A 8 -4.59 2.04 -9.46
C THR A 8 -3.22 2.69 -9.76
N GLU A 9 -2.12 2.00 -10.06
CA GLU A 9 -1.90 0.80 -10.86
C GLU A 9 -0.57 0.14 -10.45
N VAL A 10 -0.56 -0.73 -9.44
CA VAL A 10 0.58 -1.63 -9.22
C VAL A 10 0.11 -3.06 -9.46
N GLN A 11 0.28 -3.52 -10.71
CA GLN A 11 0.10 -4.92 -11.10
C GLN A 11 1.34 -5.72 -10.68
N ILE A 12 1.57 -5.80 -9.37
CA ILE A 12 2.43 -6.84 -8.79
C ILE A 12 1.53 -8.03 -8.43
N ILE A 13 1.94 -9.21 -8.90
CA ILE A 13 1.36 -10.51 -8.56
C ILE A 13 2.32 -11.17 -7.59
N PHE A 14 1.89 -11.31 -6.33
CA PHE A 14 2.62 -12.07 -5.33
C PHE A 14 2.19 -13.53 -5.38
N VAL A 15 3.15 -14.41 -5.67
CA VAL A 15 2.96 -15.86 -5.67
C VAL A 15 3.69 -16.42 -4.46
N THR A 16 2.94 -16.86 -3.45
CA THR A 16 3.47 -17.46 -2.23
C THR A 16 3.48 -18.98 -2.37
N PHE A 17 4.65 -19.59 -2.19
CA PHE A 17 4.80 -21.05 -2.17
C PHE A 17 4.73 -21.53 -0.71
N ASN A 18 3.52 -21.80 -0.23
CA ASN A 18 3.30 -22.20 1.17
C ASN A 18 3.63 -23.68 1.43
N ASN A 19 3.86 -24.46 0.36
CA ASN A 19 4.17 -25.88 0.44
C ASN A 19 5.60 -26.14 -0.06
N THR A 20 6.41 -26.80 0.76
CA THR A 20 7.77 -27.23 0.41
C THR A 20 7.79 -28.76 0.33
N ILE A 21 8.37 -29.31 -0.74
CA ILE A 21 8.54 -30.75 -0.91
C ILE A 21 9.85 -31.18 -0.21
N PRO A 22 9.80 -32.13 0.75
CA PRO A 22 10.99 -32.71 1.41
C PRO A 22 11.99 -33.28 0.39
N GLU A 23 13.28 -33.31 0.73
CA GLU A 23 14.34 -33.73 -0.22
C GLU A 23 14.16 -35.15 -0.74
N ASP A 24 13.71 -36.05 0.13
CA ASP A 24 13.45 -37.46 -0.14
C ASP A 24 12.20 -37.70 -1.01
N GLU A 25 11.29 -36.73 -1.08
CA GLU A 25 10.07 -36.80 -1.90
C GLU A 25 10.20 -36.07 -3.25
N ARG A 26 11.34 -35.40 -3.50
CA ARG A 26 11.56 -34.65 -4.75
C ARG A 26 11.79 -35.59 -5.93
N ASP A 27 10.93 -35.48 -6.93
CA ASP A 27 11.12 -36.18 -8.20
C ASP A 27 12.13 -35.45 -9.10
N LEU A 28 13.31 -36.02 -9.26
CA LEU A 28 14.38 -35.46 -10.09
C LEU A 28 14.04 -35.47 -11.59
N ASN A 29 13.08 -36.30 -12.02
CA ASN A 29 12.64 -36.40 -13.42
C ASN A 29 11.28 -35.70 -13.66
N LEU A 30 10.87 -34.82 -12.74
CA LEU A 30 9.58 -34.12 -12.83
C LEU A 30 9.42 -33.37 -14.16
N LYS A 31 10.50 -32.77 -14.66
CA LYS A 31 10.48 -32.00 -15.89
C LYS A 31 10.12 -32.87 -17.10
N GLU A 32 10.73 -34.04 -17.22
CA GLU A 32 10.49 -34.99 -18.31
C GLU A 32 9.03 -35.48 -18.26
N LYS A 33 8.53 -35.83 -17.07
CA LYS A 33 7.13 -36.21 -16.85
C LYS A 33 6.15 -35.10 -17.25
N MET A 34 6.43 -33.85 -16.86
CA MET A 34 5.61 -32.71 -17.26
C MET A 34 5.59 -32.49 -18.78
N LEU A 35 6.70 -32.79 -19.47
CA LEU A 35 6.77 -32.68 -20.94
C LEU A 35 5.99 -33.78 -21.65
N GLU A 36 5.96 -35.00 -21.10
CA GLU A 36 5.10 -36.09 -21.59
C GLU A 36 3.61 -35.71 -21.47
N GLU A 37 3.24 -34.96 -20.44
CA GLU A 37 1.86 -34.50 -20.19
C GLU A 37 1.52 -33.14 -20.81
N ARG A 38 2.38 -32.58 -21.67
CA ARG A 38 2.22 -31.21 -22.20
C ARG A 38 0.85 -30.95 -22.83
N ASP A 39 0.27 -31.94 -23.50
CA ASP A 39 -1.01 -31.80 -24.19
C ASP A 39 -2.13 -31.59 -23.16
N TYR A 40 -2.05 -32.27 -22.02
CA TYR A 40 -2.98 -32.10 -20.90
C TYR A 40 -2.78 -30.74 -20.22
N ILE A 41 -1.53 -30.30 -20.03
CA ILE A 41 -1.21 -28.97 -19.48
C ILE A 41 -1.82 -27.87 -20.36
N VAL A 42 -1.66 -27.95 -21.68
CA VAL A 42 -2.24 -26.98 -22.63
C VAL A 42 -3.77 -27.03 -22.58
N TYR A 43 -4.36 -28.23 -22.56
CA TYR A 43 -5.81 -28.38 -22.43
C TYR A 43 -6.35 -27.77 -21.14
N TRP A 44 -5.66 -27.95 -20.02
CA TRP A 44 -6.02 -27.35 -18.74
C TRP A 44 -5.88 -25.82 -18.76
N ALA A 45 -4.83 -25.29 -19.40
CA ALA A 45 -4.67 -23.87 -19.63
C ALA A 45 -5.80 -23.27 -20.47
N LEU A 46 -6.27 -23.97 -21.52
CA LEU A 46 -7.41 -23.55 -22.34
C LEU A 46 -8.72 -23.53 -21.53
N LYS A 47 -8.94 -24.51 -20.66
CA LYS A 47 -10.07 -24.47 -19.71
C LYS A 47 -9.97 -23.26 -18.77
N GLY A 48 -8.78 -22.98 -18.26
CA GLY A 48 -8.51 -21.80 -17.42
C GLY A 48 -8.79 -20.49 -18.17
N LEU A 49 -8.39 -20.40 -19.43
CA LEU A 49 -8.67 -19.25 -20.30
C LEU A 49 -10.18 -19.06 -20.51
N ARG A 50 -10.92 -20.13 -20.82
CA ARG A 50 -12.38 -20.04 -20.99
C ARG A 50 -13.06 -19.51 -19.73
N ARG A 51 -12.69 -20.04 -18.56
CA ARG A 51 -13.16 -19.54 -17.25
C ARG A 51 -12.82 -18.06 -17.04
N LEU A 52 -11.63 -17.62 -17.46
CA LEU A 52 -11.20 -16.23 -17.32
C LEU A 52 -12.04 -15.29 -18.20
N ILE A 53 -12.34 -15.71 -19.44
CA ILE A 53 -13.23 -14.97 -20.34
C ILE A 53 -14.63 -14.87 -19.75
N GLU A 54 -15.17 -15.99 -19.25
CA GLU A 54 -16.47 -16.03 -18.56
C GLU A 54 -16.50 -15.12 -17.31
N ASN A 55 -15.34 -14.88 -16.69
CA ASN A 55 -15.18 -13.96 -15.55
C ASN A 55 -14.72 -12.54 -15.95
N ASN A 56 -15.01 -12.09 -17.18
CA ASN A 56 -14.67 -10.75 -17.68
C ASN A 56 -13.18 -10.39 -17.55
N PHE A 57 -12.28 -11.36 -17.76
CA PHE A 57 -10.83 -11.20 -17.61
C PHE A 57 -10.35 -10.85 -16.20
N ILE A 58 -11.22 -11.01 -15.19
CA ILE A 58 -10.85 -10.85 -13.79
C ILE A 58 -10.27 -12.18 -13.30
N PHE A 59 -9.02 -12.17 -12.84
CA PHE A 59 -8.42 -13.36 -12.23
C PHE A 59 -9.08 -13.69 -10.90
N THR A 60 -9.25 -14.99 -10.62
CA THR A 60 -9.67 -15.44 -9.30
C THR A 60 -8.59 -15.09 -8.28
N SER A 61 -8.91 -14.23 -7.32
CA SER A 61 -7.97 -13.82 -6.30
C SER A 61 -7.89 -14.84 -5.17
N CYS A 62 -6.68 -15.14 -4.70
CA CYS A 62 -6.45 -15.95 -3.51
C CYS A 62 -6.44 -15.03 -2.26
N ASN A 63 -7.08 -15.46 -1.17
CA ASN A 63 -7.12 -14.68 0.07
C ASN A 63 -5.72 -14.39 0.62
N ASP A 64 -4.83 -15.39 0.60
CA ASP A 64 -3.46 -15.27 1.10
C ASP A 64 -2.66 -14.25 0.29
N SER A 65 -2.75 -14.30 -1.05
CA SER A 65 -2.08 -13.33 -1.93
C SER A 65 -2.63 -11.91 -1.75
N ASN A 66 -3.94 -11.77 -1.49
CA ASN A 66 -4.56 -10.46 -1.22
C ASN A 66 -4.11 -9.91 0.12
N GLU A 67 -4.01 -10.74 1.16
CA GLU A 67 -3.55 -10.33 2.47
C GLU A 67 -2.07 -9.94 2.45
N PHE A 68 -1.22 -10.75 1.83
CA PHE A 68 0.19 -10.42 1.62
C PHE A 68 0.34 -9.12 0.84
N LYS A 69 -0.44 -8.93 -0.24
CA LYS A 69 -0.44 -7.69 -1.01
C LYS A 69 -0.89 -6.50 -0.16
N ARG A 70 -1.90 -6.66 0.70
CA ARG A 70 -2.34 -5.60 1.62
C ARG A 70 -1.27 -5.26 2.64
N GLN A 71 -0.66 -6.26 3.28
CA GLN A 71 0.43 -6.05 4.24
C GLN A 71 1.62 -5.34 3.57
N TYR A 72 2.05 -5.82 2.41
CA TYR A 72 3.11 -5.19 1.63
C TYR A 72 2.78 -3.74 1.25
N VAL A 73 1.55 -3.48 0.79
CA VAL A 73 1.11 -2.12 0.45
C VAL A 73 1.03 -1.22 1.69
N GLN A 74 0.64 -1.75 2.85
CA GLN A 74 0.60 -1.00 4.11
C GLN A 74 2.01 -0.70 4.64
N GLU A 75 2.92 -1.66 4.57
CA GLU A 75 4.34 -1.47 4.88
C GLU A 75 5.00 -0.42 3.98
N MET A 76 4.61 -0.37 2.70
CA MET A 76 5.11 0.62 1.74
C MET A 76 4.43 2.00 1.87
N ASN A 77 3.20 2.06 2.39
CA ASN A 77 2.39 3.28 2.50
C ASN A 77 2.17 3.71 3.96
N THR A 78 3.23 3.68 4.77
CA THR A 78 3.19 4.15 6.16
C THR A 78 2.69 5.59 6.30
N ALA A 79 2.87 6.44 5.28
CA ALA A 79 2.32 7.80 5.30
C ALA A 79 0.79 7.83 5.25
N ILE A 80 0.15 6.97 4.46
CA ILE A 80 -1.32 6.91 4.38
C ILE A 80 -1.89 6.43 5.72
N SER A 81 -1.32 5.35 6.27
CA SER A 81 -1.76 4.80 7.56
C SER A 81 -1.62 5.83 8.70
N PHE A 82 -0.54 6.62 8.66
CA PHE A 82 -0.36 7.75 9.58
C PHE A 82 -1.44 8.83 9.43
N ILE A 83 -1.78 9.22 8.20
CA ILE A 83 -2.81 10.25 7.94
C ILE A 83 -4.17 9.79 8.46
N GLU A 84 -4.57 8.54 8.19
CA GLU A 84 -5.84 7.98 8.64
C GLU A 84 -5.91 7.86 10.18
N SER A 85 -4.81 7.41 10.79
CA SER A 85 -4.76 7.13 12.22
C SER A 85 -4.60 8.40 13.06
N CYS A 86 -3.69 9.30 12.67
CA CYS A 86 -3.20 10.39 13.52
C CYS A 86 -3.61 11.79 13.08
N CYS A 87 -4.24 11.93 11.91
CA CYS A 87 -4.65 13.23 11.39
C CYS A 87 -6.16 13.31 11.19
N ASP A 88 -6.70 14.52 11.36
CA ASP A 88 -8.04 14.86 10.90
C ASP A 88 -7.91 15.68 9.63
N VAL A 89 -8.76 15.37 8.64
CA VAL A 89 -8.72 15.98 7.31
C VAL A 89 -10.07 16.63 7.00
N ASP A 90 -10.02 17.93 6.70
CA ASP A 90 -11.16 18.71 6.24
C ASP A 90 -10.69 19.83 5.31
N TRP A 91 -10.75 19.58 4.00
CA TRP A 91 -10.29 20.52 2.97
C TRP A 91 -11.03 21.87 2.96
N ASN A 92 -12.25 21.92 3.50
CA ASN A 92 -13.04 23.15 3.52
C ASN A 92 -12.75 24.01 4.75
N ASN A 93 -12.11 23.43 5.78
CA ASN A 93 -11.90 24.10 7.04
C ASN A 93 -10.46 24.61 7.20
N LYS A 94 -10.30 25.93 7.12
CA LYS A 94 -8.99 26.60 7.26
C LYS A 94 -8.39 26.53 8.66
N SER A 95 -9.16 26.13 9.67
CA SER A 95 -8.62 25.90 11.02
C SER A 95 -7.79 24.62 11.08
N PHE A 96 -8.04 23.66 10.18
CA PHE A 96 -7.29 22.42 10.04
C PHE A 96 -5.99 22.75 9.33
N ARG A 97 -4.94 22.97 10.12
CA ARG A 97 -3.64 23.33 9.61
C ARG A 97 -2.54 22.81 10.50
N VAL A 98 -1.45 22.40 9.87
CA VAL A 98 -0.28 21.84 10.54
C VAL A 98 0.99 22.26 9.80
N HIS A 99 2.05 22.56 10.53
CA HIS A 99 3.35 22.81 9.92
C HIS A 99 3.95 21.53 9.36
N LYS A 100 4.66 21.64 8.23
CA LYS A 100 5.35 20.49 7.63
C LYS A 100 6.29 19.80 8.62
N ARG A 101 7.01 20.59 9.42
CA ARG A 101 7.95 20.08 10.43
C ARG A 101 7.23 19.21 11.46
N ASP A 102 6.13 19.71 12.00
CA ASP A 102 5.39 19.03 13.06
C ASP A 102 4.68 17.79 12.53
N LEU A 103 4.15 17.86 11.29
CA LEU A 103 3.56 16.72 10.60
C LEU A 103 4.56 15.58 10.40
N TYR A 104 5.77 15.88 9.91
CA TYR A 104 6.81 14.86 9.72
C TYR A 104 7.32 14.31 11.05
N ASN A 105 7.46 15.16 12.08
CA ASN A 105 7.87 14.70 13.41
C ASN A 105 6.83 13.74 14.02
N ALA A 106 5.54 14.07 13.90
CA ALA A 106 4.45 13.20 14.34
C ALA A 106 4.44 11.87 13.56
N TYR A 107 4.70 11.91 12.25
CA TYR A 107 4.87 10.71 11.44
C TYR A 107 6.03 9.83 11.92
N CYS A 108 7.21 10.38 12.17
CA CYS A 108 8.34 9.60 12.70
C CYS A 108 8.02 8.97 14.06
N LYS A 109 7.34 9.69 14.95
CA LYS A 109 6.89 9.14 16.24
C LYS A 109 5.90 7.99 16.04
N TYR A 110 4.94 8.16 15.14
CA TYR A 110 3.97 7.12 14.79
C TYR A 110 4.65 5.86 14.24
N CYS A 111 5.63 6.01 13.34
CA CYS A 111 6.39 4.87 12.84
C CYS A 111 7.14 4.15 13.98
N ALA A 112 7.80 4.91 14.87
CA ALA A 112 8.51 4.34 15.99
C ALA A 112 7.59 3.60 16.98
N SER A 113 6.40 4.13 17.27
CA SER A 113 5.44 3.50 18.19
C SER A 113 4.78 2.25 17.61
N ASN A 114 4.74 2.11 16.28
CA ASN A 114 4.13 0.98 15.59
C ASN A 114 5.16 0.00 15.01
N CYS A 115 6.44 0.14 15.38
CA CYS A 115 7.55 -0.67 14.85
C CYS A 115 7.64 -0.66 13.31
N LEU A 116 7.27 0.46 12.68
CA LEU A 116 7.32 0.66 11.23
C LEU A 116 8.60 1.42 10.84
N THR A 117 9.11 1.13 9.64
CA THR A 117 10.20 1.90 9.05
C THR A 117 9.67 3.24 8.52
N SER A 118 10.21 4.34 9.04
CA SER A 118 9.84 5.68 8.56
C SER A 118 10.49 5.98 7.22
N LEU A 119 9.71 6.47 6.26
CA LEU A 119 10.19 7.05 5.02
C LEU A 119 11.01 8.32 5.30
N ASN A 120 11.92 8.66 4.37
CA ASN A 120 12.61 9.94 4.48
C ASN A 120 11.66 11.12 4.18
N LYS A 121 12.08 12.34 4.54
CA LYS A 121 11.26 13.56 4.35
C LYS A 121 10.75 13.72 2.93
N THR A 122 11.60 13.47 1.94
CA THR A 122 11.26 13.67 0.52
C THR A 122 10.20 12.68 0.07
N GLU A 123 10.37 11.40 0.40
CA GLU A 123 9.41 10.33 0.12
C GLU A 123 8.07 10.56 0.81
N PHE A 124 8.08 10.89 2.10
CA PHE A 124 6.86 11.17 2.87
C PHE A 124 6.05 12.31 2.24
N PHE A 125 6.69 13.45 1.95
CA PHE A 125 5.97 14.56 1.32
C PHE A 125 5.59 14.28 -0.13
N ASN A 126 6.31 13.41 -0.85
CA ASN A 126 5.88 12.94 -2.17
C ASN A 126 4.62 12.09 -2.08
N GLN A 127 4.51 11.19 -1.11
CA GLN A 127 3.28 10.42 -0.88
C GLN A 127 2.11 11.34 -0.50
N ILE A 128 2.33 12.34 0.36
CA ILE A 128 1.28 13.28 0.79
C ILE A 128 0.80 14.21 -0.34
N LYS A 129 1.61 14.46 -1.38
CA LYS A 129 1.17 15.30 -2.52
C LYS A 129 -0.11 14.78 -3.17
N SER A 130 -0.36 13.46 -3.14
CA SER A 130 -1.57 12.85 -3.70
C SER A 130 -2.87 13.37 -3.08
N PHE A 131 -2.84 13.79 -1.81
CA PHE A 131 -4.00 14.30 -1.07
C PHE A 131 -4.38 15.75 -1.40
N SER A 132 -3.61 16.43 -2.25
CA SER A 132 -3.92 17.77 -2.78
C SER A 132 -4.17 18.86 -1.72
N PHE A 133 -3.47 18.79 -0.57
CA PHE A 133 -3.56 19.83 0.47
C PHE A 133 -3.00 21.19 0.02
N GLU A 134 -3.67 22.27 0.42
CA GLU A 134 -3.18 23.64 0.17
C GLU A 134 -1.91 23.90 1.00
N LYS A 135 -0.87 24.43 0.36
CA LYS A 135 0.41 24.78 1.01
C LYS A 135 0.47 26.27 1.27
N LYS A 136 0.73 26.66 2.52
CA LYS A 136 0.84 28.09 2.89
C LYS A 136 1.84 28.30 4.02
N LYS A 137 2.45 29.49 4.08
CA LYS A 137 3.18 29.93 5.26
C LYS A 137 2.24 30.58 6.26
N PHE A 138 2.26 30.12 7.51
CA PHE A 138 1.41 30.68 8.56
C PHE A 138 2.05 30.53 9.94
N ARG A 139 1.63 31.40 10.87
CA ARG A 139 1.94 31.24 12.29
C ARG A 139 0.94 30.28 12.91
N TYR A 140 1.42 29.36 13.74
CA TYR A 140 0.58 28.39 14.44
C TYR A 140 1.15 28.12 15.83
N LYS A 141 0.31 28.11 16.87
CA LYS A 141 0.72 27.89 18.27
C LYS A 141 1.94 28.73 18.72
N GLY A 142 1.96 30.03 18.37
CA GLY A 142 3.04 30.96 18.78
C GLY A 142 4.36 30.84 18.00
N SER A 143 4.40 30.02 16.95
CA SER A 143 5.58 29.84 16.10
C SER A 143 5.96 31.10 15.29
N ILE A 144 7.19 31.11 14.79
CA ILE A 144 7.53 31.89 13.59
C ILE A 144 6.70 31.43 12.38
N PRO A 145 6.50 32.26 11.34
CA PRO A 145 5.83 31.83 10.12
C PRO A 145 6.60 30.69 9.45
N LEU A 146 6.01 29.49 9.44
CA LEU A 146 6.59 28.31 8.79
C LEU A 146 5.64 27.80 7.71
N GLU A 147 6.19 27.02 6.78
CA GLU A 147 5.40 26.37 5.74
C GLU A 147 4.62 25.19 6.34
N GLY A 148 3.33 25.12 6.00
CA GLY A 148 2.44 24.08 6.44
C GLY A 148 1.37 23.76 5.40
N PHE A 149 0.52 22.83 5.77
CA PHE A 149 -0.64 22.42 5.01
C PHE A 149 -1.92 22.95 5.65
N ILE A 150 -2.90 23.29 4.82
CA ILE A 150 -4.27 23.61 5.19
C ILE A 150 -5.17 22.48 4.68
N GLY A 151 -6.18 22.15 5.47
CA GLY A 151 -7.07 21.02 5.27
C GLY A 151 -6.69 19.77 6.06
N ILE A 152 -5.66 19.87 6.93
CA ILE A 152 -5.19 18.76 7.76
C ILE A 152 -4.64 19.26 9.10
N SER A 153 -5.00 18.57 10.19
CA SER A 153 -4.47 18.77 11.54
C SER A 153 -4.10 17.45 12.20
N LEU A 154 -3.18 17.49 13.17
CA LEU A 154 -2.88 16.35 14.03
C LEU A 154 -4.00 16.19 15.06
N LYS A 155 -4.46 14.96 15.32
CA LYS A 155 -5.35 14.64 16.44
C LYS A 155 -4.63 14.97 17.75
N GLU A 156 -5.36 15.40 18.77
CA GLU A 156 -4.80 15.90 20.04
C GLU A 156 -3.96 14.89 20.85
N VAL A 157 -3.82 13.64 20.37
CA VAL A 157 -3.17 12.53 21.07
C VAL A 157 -1.67 12.37 20.71
N TYR A 158 -1.06 13.26 19.89
CA TYR A 158 0.34 13.13 19.41
C TYR A 158 1.22 14.40 19.48
#